data_AF-A0A656AUA3-F1
#
_entry.id   AF-A0A656AUA3-F1
#
_cell.length_a   1.000
_cell.length_b   1.000
_cell.length_c   1.000
_cell.angle_alpha   90.00
_cell.angle_beta   90.00
_cell.angle_gamma   90.00
#
_symmetry.space_group_name_H-M   'P 1'
#
loop_
_entity.id
_entity.type
_entity.pdbx_description
1 polymer ?
#
loop_
_entity_poly.entity_id
_entity_poly.type
_entity_poly.pdbx_seq_one_letter_code
_entity_poly.pdbx_strand_id
1 'polypeptide(L)' 'MAYVSTEHAALGGEVFADVRGKMLPMTVEKMPFVPQRYYRGA' A
#
# COMPACT_ATOMS: atom_id res chain seq x y z
N MET A 1 -5.16 1.18 -1.29
CA MET A 1 -4.48 1.35 -2.60
C MET A 1 -4.40 2.82 -2.90
N ALA A 2 -3.24 3.29 -3.38
CA ALA A 2 -3.00 4.71 -3.63
C ALA A 2 -2.01 4.87 -4.80
N TYR A 3 -2.03 6.04 -5.42
CA TYR A 3 -0.98 6.49 -6.32
C TYR A 3 -0.08 7.47 -5.57
N VAL A 4 1.23 7.36 -5.78
CA VAL A 4 2.26 8.22 -5.19
C VAL A 4 3.28 8.58 -6.25
N SER A 5 4.06 9.65 -6.03
CA SER A 5 5.23 9.92 -6.87
C SER A 5 6.24 8.77 -6.75
N THR A 6 7.08 8.60 -7.77
CA THR A 6 8.09 7.54 -7.81
C THR A 6 9.06 7.61 -6.62
N GLU A 7 9.36 8.82 -6.16
CA GLU A 7 10.23 9.08 -4.99
C GLU A 7 9.65 8.54 -3.68
N HIS A 8 8.33 8.37 -3.60
CA HIS A 8 7.63 7.85 -2.42
C HIS A 8 7.14 6.41 -2.60
N ALA A 9 7.53 5.72 -3.68
CA ALA A 9 7.07 4.36 -3.97
C ALA A 9 7.88 3.25 -3.28
N ALA A 10 8.91 3.60 -2.51
CA ALA A 10 9.75 2.63 -1.81
C ALA A 10 8.95 1.86 -0.75
N LEU A 11 9.06 0.52 -0.76
CA LEU A 11 8.45 -0.34 0.26
C LEU A 11 8.98 0.00 1.65
N GLY A 12 8.09 0.01 2.65
CA GLY A 12 8.39 0.46 4.01
C GLY A 12 8.42 1.98 4.18
N GLY A 13 8.31 2.76 3.10
CA GLY A 13 8.25 4.21 3.16
C GLY A 13 6.97 4.71 3.86
N GLU A 14 7.08 5.80 4.62
CA GLU A 14 5.94 6.45 5.26
C GLU A 14 5.40 7.58 4.39
N VAL A 15 4.07 7.63 4.26
CA VAL A 15 3.32 8.72 3.64
C VAL A 15 2.19 9.14 4.56
N PHE A 16 1.72 10.38 4.44
CA PHE A 16 0.57 10.86 5.20
C PHE A 16 -0.62 11.11 4.29
N ALA A 17 -1.79 10.68 4.76
CA ALA A 17 -3.06 10.98 4.10
C ALA A 17 -3.91 11.91 4.98
N ASP A 18 -4.52 12.92 4.38
CA ASP A 18 -5.57 13.69 5.03
C ASP A 18 -6.85 12.86 5.07
N VAL A 19 -7.29 12.54 6.28
CA VAL A 19 -8.58 11.90 6.53
C VAL A 19 -9.43 12.84 7.38
N ARG A 20 -10.26 13.63 6.70
CA ARG A 20 -11.21 14.58 7.30
C ARG A 20 -10.52 15.66 8.15
N GLY A 21 -9.43 16.23 7.63
CA GLY A 21 -8.63 17.26 8.30
C GLY A 21 -7.60 16.71 9.29
N LYS A 22 -7.42 15.39 9.36
CA LYS A 22 -6.40 14.75 10.20
C LYS A 22 -5.39 14.01 9.31
N MET A 23 -4.13 14.37 9.45
CA MET A 23 -3.03 13.65 8.82
C MET A 23 -2.82 12.30 9.53
N LEU A 24 -3.01 11.20 8.81
CA LEU A 24 -2.78 9.86 9.30
C LEU A 24 -1.56 9.25 8.60
N PRO A 25 -0.61 8.67 9.36
CA PRO A 25 0.53 7.96 8.77
C PRO A 25 0.08 6.66 8.11
N MET A 26 0.67 6.34 6.97
CA MET A 26 0.47 5.11 6.22
C MET A 26 1.82 4.59 5.72
N THR A 27 1.99 3.27 5.71
CA THR A 27 3.21 2.64 5.19
C THR A 27 2.95 2.06 3.81
N VAL A 28 3.88 2.30 2.88
CA VAL A 28 3.88 1.67 1.56
C VAL A 28 4.24 0.20 1.74
N GLU A 29 3.28 -0.68 1.48
CA GLU A 29 3.43 -2.12 1.73
C GLU A 29 3.22 -2.93 0.45
N LYS A 30 3.87 -4.08 0.36
CA LYS A 30 3.78 -4.93 -0.83
C LYS A 30 2.39 -5.54 -0.94
N MET A 31 1.97 -5.75 -2.18
CA MET A 31 0.79 -6.54 -2.49
C MET A 31 1.18 -7.94 -2.99
N PRO A 32 0.30 -8.95 -2.85
CA PRO A 32 -1.01 -8.89 -2.19
C PRO A 32 -0.88 -8.93 -0.66
N PHE A 33 -1.82 -8.27 0.04
CA PHE A 33 -1.86 -8.26 1.51
C PHE A 33 -2.23 -9.62 2.11
N VAL A 34 -3.05 -10.38 1.39
CA VAL A 34 -3.48 -11.73 1.78
C VAL A 34 -2.99 -12.71 0.73
N PRO A 35 -2.42 -13.86 1.12
CA PRO A 35 -1.97 -14.87 0.17
C PRO A 35 -3.10 -15.33 -0.75
N GLN A 36 -2.81 -15.39 -2.05
CA GLN A 36 -3.73 -15.96 -3.03
C GLN A 36 -3.79 -17.48 -2.85
N ARG A 37 -5.00 -18.04 -2.80
CA ARG A 37 -5.24 -19.49 -2.69
C ARG A 37 -5.90 -20.05 -3.95
N TYR A 38 -5.45 -19.59 -5.11
CA TYR A 38 -6.04 -20.01 -6.37
C TYR A 38 -5.64 -21.44 -6.71
N TYR A 39 -6.64 -22.30 -6.95
CA TYR A 39 -6.45 -23.58 -7.59
C TYR A 39 -6.19 -23.35 -9.08
N ARG A 40 -5.03 -23.79 -9.59
CA ARG A 40 -4.64 -23.56 -10.99
C ARG A 40 -4.91 -24.74 -11.93
N GLY A 41 -5.48 -25.83 -11.42
CA GLY A 41 -5.69 -27.05 -12.21
C GLY A 41 -4.37 -27.73 -12.64
N ALA A 42 -4.51 -28.88 -13.28
CA ALA A 42 -3.46 -29.55 -14.03
C ALA A 42 -3.96 -29.74 -15.47
#